data_AF-A0A2C9UVC5-F1
#
_entry.id   AF-A0A2C9UVC5-F1
#
_cell.length_a   1.000
_cell.length_b   1.000
_cell.length_c   1.000
_cell.angle_alpha   90.00
_cell.angle_beta   90.00
_cell.angle_gamma   90.00
#
_symmetry.space_group_name_H-M   'P 1'
#
loop_
_entity.id
_entity.type
_entity.pdbx_description
1 polymer ?
#
loop_
_entity_poly.entity_id
_entity_poly.type
_entity_poly.pdbx_seq_one_letter_code
_entity_poly.pdbx_strand_id
1 'polypeptide(L)'
;MVIVVWTLVSADVVRDDPTNNVPDTIFSKLGMQLHRRNQHPLGILKNEIYEYFDSNFSSKFDKFDDLCPLVSVKQNFDDVLVPADHVSRSYNDTYYVDSQTVLRCHTSAHQAELLRKGHSHFLVTGDVYRRDSIDSTHYPVFHQMEGFRVFSPDEWEASGSDATSFAAEDLKKCLEGLARHLFGAVEMRWIDTYFPFTNPSFELEIYFKEKWLEVLGCGVTEQEILRRNGRPDNVAWAFGLGLERLAMVLFDIPDIRLFWSTDERFISQFRSGQLGVKFKPFSKYPPCYKDMSFWINESFTENNLCELIRGVAGDLVEEVCI
;
A
#
# COMPACT_ATOMS: atom_id res chain seq x y z
N MET A 1 -2.03 -11.33 -26.85
CA MET A 1 -1.94 -10.30 -25.81
C MET A 1 -0.47 -10.07 -25.55
N VAL A 2 0.09 -8.96 -26.04
CA VAL A 2 1.51 -8.65 -25.83
C VAL A 2 1.61 -8.11 -24.41
N ILE A 3 2.12 -8.92 -23.49
CA ILE A 3 2.47 -8.48 -22.14
C ILE A 3 3.68 -7.57 -22.32
N VAL A 4 3.46 -6.26 -22.37
CA VAL A 4 4.54 -5.29 -22.25
C VAL A 4 4.87 -5.22 -20.77
N VAL A 5 5.82 -6.05 -20.34
CA VAL A 5 6.45 -5.90 -19.03
C VAL A 5 7.25 -4.60 -19.13
N TRP A 6 6.72 -3.51 -18.57
CA TRP A 6 7.51 -2.30 -18.39
C TRP A 6 8.52 -2.60 -17.29
N THR A 7 9.71 -3.08 -17.67
CA THR A 7 10.87 -3.02 -16.78
C THR A 7 11.35 -1.58 -16.81
N LEU A 8 10.66 -0.72 -16.06
CA LEU A 8 11.05 0.68 -15.95
C LEU A 8 12.43 0.73 -15.31
N VAL A 9 13.44 1.14 -16.08
CA VAL A 9 14.80 1.29 -15.58
C VAL A 9 15.05 2.75 -15.24
N SER A 10 16.00 2.99 -14.35
CA SER A 10 16.36 4.33 -13.89
C SER A 10 16.79 5.31 -15.01
N ALA A 11 17.06 4.81 -16.21
CA ALA A 11 17.35 5.60 -17.41
C ALA A 11 16.09 6.11 -18.14
N ASP A 12 14.92 5.56 -17.85
CA ASP A 12 13.64 5.92 -18.48
C ASP A 12 13.00 7.16 -17.85
N VAL A 13 13.60 7.70 -16.78
CA VAL A 13 13.06 8.82 -16.00
C VAL A 13 13.86 10.09 -16.28
N VAL A 14 13.16 11.17 -16.66
CA VAL A 14 13.75 12.49 -16.87
C VAL A 14 14.24 13.04 -15.53
N ARG A 15 15.56 13.29 -15.41
CA ARG A 15 16.21 13.71 -14.16
C ARG A 15 16.43 15.22 -14.03
N ASP A 16 16.35 15.95 -15.13
CA ASP A 16 16.72 17.37 -15.19
C ASP A 16 15.56 18.34 -14.89
N ASP A 17 14.43 17.83 -14.36
CA ASP A 17 13.30 18.68 -13.99
C ASP A 17 13.53 19.36 -12.62
N PRO A 18 13.33 20.68 -12.49
CA PRO A 18 13.57 21.41 -11.24
C PRO A 18 12.64 21.01 -10.08
N THR A 19 11.54 20.30 -10.37
CA THR A 19 10.59 19.80 -9.36
C THR A 19 10.86 18.34 -8.99
N ASN A 20 11.83 17.68 -9.64
CA ASN A 20 12.21 16.32 -9.31
C ASN A 20 12.85 16.26 -7.91
N ASN A 21 12.29 15.45 -7.03
CA ASN A 21 12.82 15.20 -5.68
C ASN A 21 13.11 13.71 -5.41
N VAL A 22 13.19 12.87 -6.45
CA VAL A 22 13.42 11.43 -6.32
C VAL A 22 14.93 11.15 -6.31
N PRO A 23 15.51 10.65 -5.21
CA PRO A 23 16.93 10.34 -5.17
C PRO A 23 17.25 9.02 -5.89
N ASP A 24 18.52 8.85 -6.31
CA ASP A 24 19.01 7.63 -6.97
C ASP A 24 18.75 6.36 -6.14
N THR A 25 18.77 6.46 -4.81
CA THR A 25 18.46 5.35 -3.90
C THR A 25 17.03 4.84 -4.10
N ILE A 26 16.06 5.72 -4.37
CA ILE A 26 14.67 5.34 -4.64
C ILE A 26 14.53 4.81 -6.06
N PHE A 27 15.18 5.45 -7.05
CA PHE A 27 15.20 4.91 -8.41
C PHE A 27 15.75 3.49 -8.49
N SER A 28 16.73 3.16 -7.66
CA SER A 28 17.30 1.80 -7.58
C SER A 28 16.32 0.73 -7.09
N LYS A 29 15.23 1.13 -6.43
CA LYS A 29 14.18 0.23 -5.92
C LYS A 29 13.07 -0.04 -6.94
N LEU A 30 12.97 0.77 -8.00
CA LEU A 30 12.00 0.53 -9.08
C LEU A 30 12.24 -0.83 -9.73
N GLY A 31 11.16 -1.57 -9.99
CA GLY A 31 11.24 -2.87 -10.66
C GLY A 31 11.69 -4.03 -9.77
N MET A 32 11.99 -3.79 -8.47
CA MET A 32 12.33 -4.87 -7.54
C MET A 32 11.16 -5.83 -7.29
N GLN A 33 9.92 -5.32 -7.32
CA GLN A 33 8.66 -6.07 -7.33
C GLN A 33 8.64 -7.21 -6.30
N LEU A 34 8.93 -6.91 -5.03
CA LEU A 34 9.08 -7.91 -3.97
C LEU A 34 7.78 -8.73 -3.77
N HIS A 35 6.62 -8.10 -3.97
CA HIS A 35 5.29 -8.71 -3.94
C HIS A 35 5.05 -9.77 -5.02
N ARG A 36 5.88 -9.84 -6.07
CA ARG A 36 5.77 -10.84 -7.14
C ARG A 36 6.70 -12.04 -6.93
N ARG A 37 7.55 -12.00 -5.91
CA ARG A 37 8.48 -13.08 -5.58
C ARG A 37 7.76 -14.09 -4.67
N ASN A 38 7.38 -15.24 -5.19
CA ASN A 38 6.56 -16.23 -4.47
C ASN A 38 7.15 -16.73 -3.13
N GLN A 39 8.47 -16.69 -2.96
CA GLN A 39 9.14 -17.09 -1.72
C GLN A 39 9.37 -15.92 -0.75
N HIS A 40 9.16 -14.69 -1.22
CA HIS A 40 9.30 -13.50 -0.38
C HIS A 40 8.06 -13.39 0.54
N PRO A 41 8.21 -12.98 1.82
CA PRO A 41 7.07 -12.82 2.74
C PRO A 41 5.89 -12.02 2.16
N LEU A 42 6.18 -10.94 1.44
CA LEU A 42 5.15 -10.12 0.78
C LEU A 42 4.44 -10.86 -0.37
N GLY A 43 5.17 -11.68 -1.13
CA GLY A 43 4.60 -12.52 -2.18
C GLY A 43 3.78 -13.67 -1.64
N ILE A 44 4.21 -14.28 -0.53
CA ILE A 44 3.44 -15.28 0.22
C ILE A 44 2.11 -14.66 0.66
N LEU A 45 2.16 -13.55 1.40
CA LEU A 45 0.96 -12.88 1.90
C LEU A 45 0.02 -12.46 0.77
N LYS A 46 0.54 -11.87 -0.31
CA LYS A 46 -0.26 -11.51 -1.50
C LYS A 46 -1.01 -12.73 -2.05
N ASN A 47 -0.31 -13.85 -2.21
CA ASN A 47 -0.89 -15.06 -2.79
C ASN A 47 -1.96 -15.67 -1.87
N GLU A 48 -1.80 -15.62 -0.55
CA GLU A 48 -2.84 -16.04 0.41
C GLU A 48 -4.08 -15.16 0.31
N ILE A 49 -3.92 -13.84 0.17
CA ILE A 49 -5.07 -12.95 -0.05
C ILE A 49 -5.74 -13.25 -1.39
N TYR A 50 -4.98 -13.52 -2.46
CA TYR A 50 -5.55 -13.94 -3.75
C TYR A 50 -6.35 -15.24 -3.63
N GLU A 51 -5.87 -16.22 -2.87
CA GLU A 51 -6.57 -17.47 -2.61
C GLU A 51 -7.88 -17.26 -1.84
N TYR A 52 -7.89 -16.37 -0.84
CA TYR A 52 -9.11 -15.95 -0.15
C TYR A 52 -10.16 -15.42 -1.14
N PHE A 53 -9.77 -14.50 -2.02
CA PHE A 53 -10.69 -13.90 -2.98
C PHE A 53 -11.16 -14.89 -4.05
N ASP A 54 -10.28 -15.78 -4.54
CA ASP A 54 -10.66 -16.84 -5.47
C ASP A 54 -11.72 -17.77 -4.86
N SER A 55 -11.49 -18.18 -3.61
CA SER A 55 -12.34 -19.13 -2.90
C SER A 55 -13.71 -18.54 -2.52
N ASN A 56 -13.75 -17.28 -2.08
CA ASN A 56 -14.97 -16.67 -1.55
C ASN A 56 -15.79 -15.93 -2.60
N PHE A 57 -15.17 -15.53 -3.72
CA PHE A 57 -15.83 -14.76 -4.78
C PHE A 57 -15.79 -15.46 -6.14
N SER A 58 -15.54 -16.77 -6.18
CA SER A 58 -15.55 -17.58 -7.42
C SER A 58 -14.66 -16.99 -8.51
N SER A 59 -13.47 -16.53 -8.13
CA SER A 59 -12.48 -15.88 -9.02
C SER A 59 -13.02 -14.69 -9.84
N LYS A 60 -14.00 -13.94 -9.30
CA LYS A 60 -14.53 -12.72 -9.93
C LYS A 60 -13.56 -11.54 -9.96
N PHE A 61 -12.56 -11.52 -9.08
CA PHE A 61 -11.64 -10.39 -8.94
C PHE A 61 -10.49 -10.50 -9.93
N ASP A 62 -10.40 -9.53 -10.85
CA ASP A 62 -9.23 -9.34 -11.71
C ASP A 62 -8.02 -8.96 -10.85
N LYS A 63 -6.84 -9.51 -11.14
CA LYS A 63 -5.62 -9.29 -10.34
C LYS A 63 -4.59 -8.52 -11.15
N PHE A 64 -4.17 -7.37 -10.62
CA PHE A 64 -3.17 -6.50 -11.22
C PHE A 64 -1.98 -6.36 -10.27
N ASP A 65 -0.84 -6.96 -10.61
CA ASP A 65 0.38 -6.89 -9.78
C ASP A 65 1.61 -6.31 -10.51
N ASP A 66 1.40 -5.74 -11.69
CA ASP A 66 2.44 -5.25 -12.60
C ASP A 66 2.17 -3.84 -13.16
N LEU A 67 1.24 -3.09 -12.55
CA LEU A 67 0.95 -1.70 -12.95
C LEU A 67 2.15 -0.80 -12.68
N CYS A 68 2.41 0.13 -13.60
CA CYS A 68 3.52 1.08 -13.50
C CYS A 68 3.36 1.98 -12.25
N PRO A 69 4.40 2.12 -11.39
CA PRO A 69 4.35 3.00 -10.23
C PRO A 69 4.44 4.48 -10.57
N LEU A 70 4.88 4.84 -11.79
CA LEU A 70 4.81 6.21 -12.27
C LEU A 70 3.39 6.51 -12.74
N VAL A 71 2.76 7.46 -12.06
CA VAL A 71 1.39 7.88 -12.31
C VAL A 71 1.34 9.40 -12.39
N SER A 72 0.34 9.93 -13.10
CA SER A 72 0.10 11.37 -13.07
C SER A 72 -0.34 11.82 -11.67
N VAL A 73 -0.05 13.08 -11.33
CA VAL A 73 -0.61 13.76 -10.14
C VAL A 73 -2.13 13.62 -10.10
N LYS A 74 -2.76 13.69 -11.28
CA LYS A 74 -4.20 13.48 -11.43
C LYS A 74 -4.65 12.08 -10.99
N GLN A 75 -3.97 11.03 -11.44
CA GLN A 75 -4.29 9.65 -11.03
C GLN A 75 -4.09 9.46 -9.53
N ASN A 76 -2.97 9.94 -8.97
CA ASN A 76 -2.66 9.74 -7.56
C ASN A 76 -3.56 10.54 -6.61
N PHE A 77 -4.08 11.69 -7.03
CA PHE A 77 -4.80 12.57 -6.12
C PHE A 77 -6.17 13.03 -6.64
N ASP A 78 -6.26 13.65 -7.82
CA ASP A 78 -7.51 14.28 -8.30
C ASP A 78 -8.62 13.26 -8.60
N ASP A 79 -8.24 12.13 -9.21
CA ASP A 79 -9.14 11.05 -9.59
C ASP A 79 -9.73 10.31 -8.38
N VAL A 80 -9.09 10.44 -7.21
CA VAL A 80 -9.53 9.95 -5.90
C VAL A 80 -9.89 11.09 -4.94
N LEU A 81 -10.25 12.26 -5.48
CA LEU A 81 -10.82 13.39 -4.72
C LEU A 81 -9.96 13.96 -3.59
N VAL A 82 -8.67 13.67 -3.55
CA VAL A 82 -7.76 14.32 -2.59
C VAL A 82 -7.73 15.82 -2.90
N PRO A 83 -7.96 16.74 -1.94
CA PRO A 83 -7.97 18.18 -2.22
C PRO A 83 -6.61 18.72 -2.70
N ALA A 84 -6.61 19.81 -3.45
CA ALA A 84 -5.38 20.41 -4.01
C ALA A 84 -4.43 20.97 -2.94
N ASP A 85 -4.97 21.37 -1.80
CA ASP A 85 -4.27 21.88 -0.61
C ASP A 85 -3.98 20.79 0.44
N HIS A 86 -4.28 19.52 0.13
CA HIS A 86 -4.07 18.42 1.06
C HIS A 86 -2.57 18.15 1.29
N VAL A 87 -2.20 17.91 2.55
CA VAL A 87 -0.80 17.73 2.98
C VAL A 87 -0.08 16.62 2.22
N SER A 88 -0.78 15.54 1.86
CA SER A 88 -0.19 14.42 1.10
C SER A 88 0.34 14.82 -0.28
N ARG A 89 -0.08 15.96 -0.85
CA ARG A 89 0.46 16.51 -2.10
C ARG A 89 1.78 17.26 -1.88
N SER A 90 2.20 17.51 -0.65
CA SER A 90 3.43 18.22 -0.35
C SER A 90 4.64 17.50 -0.95
N TYR A 91 5.60 18.27 -1.49
CA TYR A 91 6.92 17.77 -1.86
C TYR A 91 7.67 17.16 -0.67
N ASN A 92 7.26 17.47 0.56
CA ASN A 92 7.81 16.88 1.77
C ASN A 92 7.45 15.40 1.94
N ASP A 93 6.30 14.98 1.42
CA ASP A 93 5.69 13.66 1.71
C ASP A 93 5.61 12.77 0.45
N THR A 94 5.65 13.38 -0.73
CA THR A 94 5.52 12.70 -2.03
C THR A 94 6.77 12.83 -2.89
N TYR A 95 7.10 11.75 -3.59
CA TYR A 95 8.15 11.70 -4.60
C TYR A 95 7.61 12.15 -5.97
N TYR A 96 7.97 13.36 -6.38
CA TYR A 96 7.68 13.97 -7.67
C TYR A 96 8.84 13.73 -8.64
N VAL A 97 8.51 13.17 -9.80
CA VAL A 97 9.45 13.03 -10.93
C VAL A 97 9.51 14.33 -11.72
N ASP A 98 8.34 14.96 -11.88
CA ASP A 98 8.15 16.28 -12.46
C ASP A 98 6.84 16.87 -11.90
N SER A 99 6.46 18.07 -12.33
CA SER A 99 5.26 18.77 -11.83
C SER A 99 3.93 18.06 -12.11
N GLN A 100 3.90 17.06 -12.99
CA GLN A 100 2.71 16.33 -13.42
C GLN A 100 2.79 14.82 -13.13
N THR A 101 3.97 14.30 -12.74
CA THR A 101 4.23 12.87 -12.56
C THR A 101 4.82 12.58 -11.19
N VAL A 102 4.26 11.59 -10.49
CA VAL A 102 4.73 11.13 -9.18
C VAL A 102 4.99 9.62 -9.20
N LEU A 103 5.81 9.16 -8.26
CA LEU A 103 5.72 7.77 -7.83
C LEU A 103 4.48 7.63 -6.95
N ARG A 104 3.60 6.65 -7.26
CA ARG A 104 2.30 6.51 -6.58
C ARG A 104 2.47 6.38 -5.06
N CYS A 105 1.67 7.14 -4.32
CA CYS A 105 1.68 7.13 -2.85
C CYS A 105 0.80 6.00 -2.28
N HIS A 106 -0.10 5.47 -3.11
CA HIS A 106 -1.01 4.39 -2.77
C HIS A 106 -1.53 3.68 -4.03
N THR A 107 -1.95 2.43 -3.90
CA THR A 107 -2.52 1.65 -5.02
C THR A 107 -3.84 2.23 -5.55
N SER A 108 -4.54 3.04 -4.75
CA SER A 108 -5.77 3.76 -5.15
C SER A 108 -5.62 4.67 -6.36
N ALA A 109 -4.38 5.04 -6.72
CA ALA A 109 -4.06 5.78 -7.93
C ALA A 109 -4.53 5.08 -9.22
N HIS A 110 -4.79 3.77 -9.17
CA HIS A 110 -5.23 2.97 -10.31
C HIS A 110 -6.74 2.75 -10.38
N GLN A 111 -7.53 3.14 -9.37
CA GLN A 111 -8.99 2.90 -9.33
C GLN A 111 -9.70 3.48 -10.56
N ALA A 112 -9.49 4.77 -10.83
CA ALA A 112 -10.18 5.45 -11.93
C ALA A 112 -9.84 4.86 -13.30
N GLU A 113 -8.57 4.51 -13.53
CA GLU A 113 -8.13 3.89 -14.78
C GLU A 113 -8.79 2.52 -14.99
N LEU A 114 -8.79 1.67 -13.95
CA LEU A 114 -9.37 0.33 -14.03
C LEU A 114 -10.90 0.38 -14.20
N LEU A 115 -11.58 1.31 -13.53
CA LEU A 115 -13.01 1.55 -13.72
C LEU A 115 -13.33 1.97 -15.16
N ARG A 116 -12.56 2.90 -15.75
CA ARG A 116 -12.72 3.34 -17.15
C ARG A 116 -12.44 2.22 -18.16
N LYS A 117 -11.57 1.26 -17.81
CA LYS A 117 -11.30 0.05 -18.59
C LYS A 117 -12.42 -1.00 -18.48
N GLY A 118 -13.43 -0.77 -17.66
CA GLY A 118 -14.60 -1.64 -17.52
C GLY A 118 -14.49 -2.68 -16.41
N HIS A 119 -13.42 -2.69 -15.62
CA HIS A 119 -13.30 -3.58 -14.47
C HIS A 119 -14.27 -3.18 -13.36
N SER A 120 -14.86 -4.18 -12.70
CA SER A 120 -15.85 -3.99 -11.63
C SER A 120 -15.45 -4.69 -10.32
N HIS A 121 -14.56 -5.66 -10.39
CA HIS A 121 -14.04 -6.40 -9.24
C HIS A 121 -12.55 -6.57 -9.49
N PHE A 122 -11.71 -5.90 -8.71
CA PHE A 122 -10.27 -5.99 -8.94
C PHE A 122 -9.47 -5.89 -7.65
N LEU A 123 -8.32 -6.57 -7.67
CA LEU A 123 -7.26 -6.44 -6.70
C LEU A 123 -6.05 -5.79 -7.38
N VAL A 124 -5.50 -4.76 -6.77
CA VAL A 124 -4.24 -4.14 -7.21
C VAL A 124 -3.19 -4.42 -6.16
N THR A 125 -2.01 -4.87 -6.55
CA THR A 125 -0.87 -5.03 -5.64
C THR A 125 0.35 -4.37 -6.23
N GLY A 126 1.04 -3.55 -5.45
CA GLY A 126 2.23 -2.88 -5.93
C GLY A 126 3.03 -2.21 -4.84
N ASP A 127 4.27 -1.91 -5.19
CA ASP A 127 5.14 -0.96 -4.51
C ASP A 127 4.56 0.46 -4.57
N VAL A 128 4.57 1.16 -3.45
CA VAL A 128 4.13 2.54 -3.26
C VAL A 128 5.24 3.32 -2.55
N TYR A 129 5.27 4.63 -2.77
CA TYR A 129 6.42 5.46 -2.45
C TYR A 129 6.00 6.65 -1.62
N ARG A 130 6.64 6.85 -0.46
CA ARG A 130 6.39 7.99 0.43
C ARG A 130 7.68 8.48 1.04
N ARG A 131 7.78 9.79 1.20
CA ARG A 131 8.85 10.40 2.00
C ARG A 131 8.37 10.38 3.45
N ASP A 132 9.10 9.68 4.30
CA ASP A 132 8.68 9.41 5.67
C ASP A 132 9.88 9.30 6.61
N SER A 133 9.60 9.28 7.92
CA SER A 133 10.57 9.12 9.00
C SER A 133 11.36 7.80 8.90
N ILE A 134 12.46 7.70 9.64
CA ILE A 134 13.30 6.49 9.69
C ILE A 134 13.08 5.80 11.03
N ASP A 135 12.38 4.68 11.00
CA ASP A 135 12.28 3.74 12.12
C ASP A 135 12.04 2.31 11.61
N SER A 136 11.87 1.36 12.53
CA SER A 136 11.65 -0.07 12.22
C SER A 136 10.36 -0.38 11.45
N THR A 137 9.43 0.57 11.32
CA THR A 137 8.10 0.42 10.70
C THR A 137 7.91 1.28 9.45
N HIS A 138 8.75 2.30 9.22
CA HIS A 138 8.69 3.20 8.08
C HIS A 138 9.85 2.95 7.10
N TYR A 139 9.50 2.74 5.83
CA TYR A 139 10.45 2.61 4.72
C TYR A 139 9.90 3.37 3.51
N PRO A 140 10.74 4.04 2.71
CA PRO A 140 10.26 4.94 1.65
C PRO A 140 9.60 4.19 0.49
N VAL A 141 9.83 2.88 0.40
CA VAL A 141 9.17 1.97 -0.54
C VAL A 141 8.56 0.82 0.24
N PHE A 142 7.24 0.71 0.21
CA PHE A 142 6.52 -0.40 0.82
C PHE A 142 5.42 -0.86 -0.14
N HIS A 143 4.66 -1.89 0.19
CA HIS A 143 3.71 -2.50 -0.73
C HIS A 143 2.29 -2.46 -0.17
N GLN A 144 1.36 -2.13 -1.04
CA GLN A 144 -0.06 -2.18 -0.72
C GLN A 144 -0.77 -3.22 -1.57
N MET A 145 -1.84 -3.77 -1.01
CA MET A 145 -2.89 -4.39 -1.79
C MET A 145 -4.18 -3.59 -1.62
N GLU A 146 -4.82 -3.30 -2.73
CA GLU A 146 -6.15 -2.72 -2.78
C GLU A 146 -7.15 -3.72 -3.33
N GLY A 147 -8.36 -3.70 -2.80
CA GLY A 147 -9.49 -4.36 -3.41
C GLY A 147 -10.64 -3.40 -3.65
N PHE A 148 -11.31 -3.58 -4.77
CA PHE A 148 -12.42 -2.73 -5.21
C PHE A 148 -13.55 -3.61 -5.74
N ARG A 149 -14.79 -3.31 -5.35
CA ARG A 149 -15.98 -4.04 -5.79
C ARG A 149 -17.11 -3.08 -6.09
N VAL A 150 -17.62 -3.16 -7.32
CA VAL A 150 -18.80 -2.43 -7.80
C VAL A 150 -20.02 -3.32 -7.73
N PHE A 151 -21.14 -2.75 -7.31
CA PHE A 151 -22.46 -3.37 -7.28
C PHE A 151 -23.41 -2.64 -8.24
N SER A 152 -24.25 -3.39 -8.94
CA SER A 152 -25.37 -2.84 -9.73
C SER A 152 -26.65 -2.70 -8.89
N PRO A 153 -27.59 -1.80 -9.26
CA PRO A 153 -28.87 -1.62 -8.56
C PRO A 153 -29.60 -2.92 -8.20
N ASP A 154 -29.68 -3.84 -9.15
CA ASP A 154 -30.32 -5.14 -8.97
C ASP A 154 -29.79 -5.93 -7.76
N GLU A 155 -28.53 -5.73 -7.36
CA GLU A 155 -27.90 -6.47 -6.26
C GLU A 155 -28.40 -6.03 -4.87
N TRP A 156 -28.57 -4.72 -4.64
CA TRP A 156 -29.04 -4.21 -3.34
C TRP A 156 -30.56 -4.02 -3.31
N GLU A 157 -31.21 -3.75 -4.43
CA GLU A 157 -32.67 -3.69 -4.50
C GLU A 157 -33.30 -5.02 -4.06
N ALA A 158 -32.65 -6.13 -4.40
CA ALA A 158 -33.06 -7.46 -3.95
C ALA A 158 -32.90 -7.68 -2.43
N SER A 159 -32.02 -6.93 -1.75
CA SER A 159 -31.82 -7.06 -0.31
C SER A 159 -32.81 -6.21 0.51
N GLY A 160 -33.43 -5.20 -0.10
CA GLY A 160 -34.27 -4.22 0.59
C GLY A 160 -33.49 -3.20 1.43
N SER A 161 -32.16 -3.15 1.29
CA SER A 161 -31.27 -2.19 1.95
C SER A 161 -30.99 -1.00 1.03
N ASP A 162 -30.63 0.16 1.60
CA ASP A 162 -30.05 1.22 0.79
C ASP A 162 -28.66 0.81 0.26
N ALA A 163 -28.25 1.39 -0.87
CA ALA A 163 -27.02 1.02 -1.58
C ALA A 163 -25.76 1.15 -0.71
N THR A 164 -25.67 2.20 0.10
CA THR A 164 -24.51 2.48 0.96
C THR A 164 -24.40 1.46 2.08
N SER A 165 -25.51 1.18 2.79
CA SER A 165 -25.53 0.17 3.85
C SER A 165 -25.22 -1.22 3.30
N PHE A 166 -25.78 -1.57 2.13
CA PHE A 166 -25.49 -2.84 1.46
C PHE A 166 -24.00 -3.00 1.15
N ALA A 167 -23.37 -1.98 0.54
CA ALA A 167 -21.95 -2.01 0.23
C ALA A 167 -21.08 -2.08 1.50
N ALA A 168 -21.44 -1.34 2.55
CA ALA A 168 -20.72 -1.35 3.83
C ALA A 168 -20.81 -2.72 4.54
N GLU A 169 -21.98 -3.36 4.54
CA GLU A 169 -22.17 -4.70 5.12
C GLU A 169 -21.39 -5.77 4.36
N ASP A 170 -21.43 -5.75 3.02
CA ASP A 170 -20.65 -6.68 2.18
C ASP A 170 -19.13 -6.47 2.39
N LEU A 171 -18.67 -5.22 2.45
CA LEU A 171 -17.29 -4.86 2.76
C LEU A 171 -16.85 -5.44 4.11
N LYS A 172 -17.61 -5.18 5.18
CA LYS A 172 -17.27 -5.65 6.53
C LYS A 172 -17.22 -7.17 6.58
N LYS A 173 -18.20 -7.85 5.97
CA LYS A 173 -18.23 -9.32 5.90
C LYS A 173 -17.03 -9.89 5.14
N CYS A 174 -16.65 -9.28 4.02
CA CYS A 174 -15.47 -9.64 3.24
C CYS A 174 -14.20 -9.52 4.09
N LEU A 175 -14.00 -8.38 4.74
CA LEU A 175 -12.77 -8.08 5.46
C LEU A 175 -12.64 -8.85 6.79
N GLU A 176 -13.74 -9.10 7.49
CA GLU A 176 -13.75 -10.01 8.65
C GLU A 176 -13.42 -11.46 8.23
N GLY A 177 -13.88 -11.87 7.05
CA GLY A 177 -13.54 -13.15 6.46
C GLY A 177 -12.04 -13.23 6.11
N LEU A 178 -11.50 -12.18 5.49
CA LEU A 178 -10.08 -12.10 5.16
C LEU A 178 -9.21 -12.11 6.43
N ALA A 179 -9.56 -11.31 7.45
CA ALA A 179 -8.83 -11.29 8.71
C ALA A 179 -8.86 -12.66 9.40
N ARG A 180 -9.99 -13.37 9.40
CA ARG A 180 -10.08 -14.74 9.90
C ARG A 180 -9.23 -15.73 9.10
N HIS A 181 -9.17 -15.55 7.79
CA HIS A 181 -8.36 -16.39 6.92
C HIS A 181 -6.86 -16.23 7.21
N LEU A 182 -6.39 -14.99 7.40
CA LEU A 182 -4.96 -14.70 7.61
C LEU A 182 -4.50 -14.96 9.05
N PHE A 183 -5.30 -14.57 10.05
CA PHE A 183 -4.89 -14.57 11.46
C PHE A 183 -5.54 -15.68 12.29
N GLY A 184 -6.49 -16.44 11.71
CA GLY A 184 -7.31 -17.40 12.45
C GLY A 184 -8.41 -16.72 13.26
N ALA A 185 -8.84 -17.35 14.34
CA ALA A 185 -9.84 -16.77 15.23
C ALA A 185 -9.22 -15.63 16.05
N VAL A 186 -9.53 -14.39 15.68
CA VAL A 186 -9.08 -13.16 16.35
C VAL A 186 -10.27 -12.25 16.68
N GLU A 187 -10.15 -11.47 17.75
CA GLU A 187 -11.11 -10.40 18.04
C GLU A 187 -10.91 -9.23 17.08
N MET A 188 -12.00 -8.59 16.69
CA MET A 188 -12.02 -7.55 15.66
C MET A 188 -12.83 -6.36 16.13
N ARG A 189 -12.42 -5.15 15.75
CA ARG A 189 -13.22 -3.94 15.93
C ARG A 189 -13.11 -3.03 14.71
N TRP A 190 -14.21 -2.34 14.44
CA TRP A 190 -14.31 -1.31 13.41
C TRP A 190 -14.14 0.05 14.06
N ILE A 191 -13.23 0.86 13.51
CA ILE A 191 -13.01 2.24 13.92
C ILE A 191 -13.50 3.15 12.80
N ASP A 192 -14.40 4.08 13.12
CA ASP A 192 -14.83 5.09 12.16
C ASP A 192 -13.68 6.07 11.91
N THR A 193 -13.37 6.32 10.63
CA THR A 193 -12.27 7.20 10.21
C THR A 193 -12.71 8.08 9.04
N TYR A 194 -11.77 8.79 8.42
CA TYR A 194 -12.03 9.62 7.25
C TYR A 194 -10.96 9.42 6.17
N PHE A 195 -11.41 9.12 4.95
CA PHE A 195 -10.60 9.20 3.75
C PHE A 195 -11.33 10.05 2.68
N PRO A 196 -10.63 10.89 1.90
CA PRO A 196 -11.27 11.75 0.89
C PRO A 196 -12.06 11.02 -0.20
N PHE A 197 -11.79 9.74 -0.41
CA PHE A 197 -12.37 8.91 -1.48
C PHE A 197 -13.40 7.89 -1.00
N THR A 198 -13.72 7.84 0.30
CA THR A 198 -14.73 6.93 0.84
C THR A 198 -15.59 7.58 1.91
N ASN A 199 -16.90 7.27 1.91
CA ASN A 199 -17.84 7.69 2.93
C ASN A 199 -19.06 6.75 2.98
N PRO A 200 -19.32 6.06 4.10
CA PRO A 200 -18.53 6.04 5.33
C PRO A 200 -17.17 5.35 5.15
N SER A 201 -16.22 5.71 6.01
CA SER A 201 -14.85 5.17 6.05
C SER A 201 -14.60 4.45 7.37
N PHE A 202 -13.88 3.33 7.30
CA PHE A 202 -13.57 2.48 8.44
C PHE A 202 -12.12 1.99 8.41
N GLU A 203 -11.53 1.81 9.58
CA GLU A 203 -10.35 0.98 9.79
C GLU A 203 -10.77 -0.33 10.49
N LEU A 204 -10.19 -1.44 10.06
CA LEU A 204 -10.32 -2.72 10.74
C LEU A 204 -9.12 -2.93 11.64
N GLU A 205 -9.35 -3.07 12.94
CA GLU A 205 -8.32 -3.49 13.88
C GLU A 205 -8.59 -4.90 14.40
N ILE A 206 -7.50 -5.65 14.63
CA ILE A 206 -7.56 -6.98 15.25
C ILE A 206 -6.80 -6.98 16.58
N TYR A 207 -7.29 -7.72 17.56
CA TYR A 207 -6.54 -8.00 18.77
C TYR A 207 -5.64 -9.21 18.54
N PHE A 208 -4.33 -8.97 18.44
CA PHE A 208 -3.37 -9.99 18.11
C PHE A 208 -2.07 -9.76 18.89
N LYS A 209 -1.56 -10.81 19.54
CA LYS A 209 -0.37 -10.72 20.42
C LYS A 209 -0.49 -9.61 21.48
N GLU A 210 -1.61 -9.61 22.19
CA GLU A 210 -1.89 -8.71 23.32
C GLU A 210 -1.93 -7.20 22.96
N LYS A 211 -2.13 -6.88 21.67
CA LYS A 211 -2.29 -5.49 21.21
C LYS A 211 -3.34 -5.39 20.12
N TRP A 212 -3.97 -4.21 20.03
CA TRP A 212 -4.77 -3.85 18.87
C TRP A 212 -3.85 -3.44 17.73
N LEU A 213 -4.11 -3.99 16.55
CA LEU A 213 -3.36 -3.75 15.34
C LEU A 213 -4.33 -3.33 14.24
N GLU A 214 -4.15 -2.13 13.70
CA GLU A 214 -4.78 -1.68 12.46
C GLU A 214 -4.27 -2.52 11.28
N VAL A 215 -5.20 -3.20 10.62
CA VAL A 215 -4.93 -4.12 9.50
C VAL A 215 -5.03 -3.40 8.17
N LEU A 216 -6.02 -2.51 8.02
CA LEU A 216 -6.37 -1.85 6.76
C LEU A 216 -7.30 -0.66 6.99
N GLY A 217 -7.34 0.23 5.99
CA GLY A 217 -8.39 1.24 5.82
C GLY A 217 -9.32 0.85 4.66
N CYS A 218 -10.60 1.20 4.77
CA CYS A 218 -11.62 0.85 3.78
C CYS A 218 -12.84 1.78 3.86
N GLY A 219 -13.77 1.63 2.92
CA GLY A 219 -15.06 2.29 3.00
C GLY A 219 -15.90 2.13 1.74
N VAL A 220 -17.09 2.73 1.77
CA VAL A 220 -17.94 2.86 0.59
C VAL A 220 -17.36 3.98 -0.27
N THR A 221 -17.06 3.70 -1.54
CA THR A 221 -16.42 4.65 -2.45
C THR A 221 -17.31 5.88 -2.68
N GLU A 222 -16.72 7.07 -2.64
CA GLU A 222 -17.41 8.32 -2.96
C GLU A 222 -18.08 8.26 -4.34
N GLN A 223 -19.37 8.59 -4.40
CA GLN A 223 -20.18 8.43 -5.62
C GLN A 223 -19.63 9.24 -6.80
N GLU A 224 -18.96 10.36 -6.52
CA GLU A 224 -18.34 11.19 -7.55
C GLU A 224 -17.23 10.45 -8.30
N ILE A 225 -16.49 9.53 -7.65
CA ILE A 225 -15.49 8.69 -8.31
C ILE A 225 -16.17 7.77 -9.32
N LEU A 226 -17.27 7.12 -8.94
CA LEU A 226 -18.02 6.24 -9.85
C LEU A 226 -18.64 7.03 -11.02
N ARG A 227 -19.25 8.18 -10.73
CA ARG A 227 -19.84 9.08 -11.74
C ARG A 227 -18.82 9.56 -12.77
N ARG A 228 -17.63 10.00 -12.32
CA ARG A 228 -16.52 10.43 -13.21
C ARG A 228 -15.98 9.30 -14.09
N ASN A 229 -16.22 8.05 -13.71
CA ASN A 229 -15.71 6.87 -14.39
C ASN A 229 -16.83 6.02 -15.03
N GLY A 230 -17.97 6.65 -15.36
CA GLY A 230 -19.02 6.04 -16.20
C GLY A 230 -19.94 5.06 -15.48
N ARG A 231 -20.03 5.13 -14.14
CA ARG A 231 -20.86 4.24 -13.31
C ARG A 231 -21.78 5.02 -12.35
N PRO A 232 -22.60 5.95 -12.85
CA PRO A 232 -23.36 6.89 -12.00
C PRO A 232 -24.40 6.20 -11.12
N ASP A 233 -24.93 5.05 -11.54
CA ASP A 233 -26.01 4.32 -10.87
C ASP A 233 -25.49 3.14 -10.05
N ASN A 234 -24.17 3.00 -9.88
CA ASN A 234 -23.58 1.92 -9.10
C ASN A 234 -23.19 2.42 -7.70
N VAL A 235 -23.01 1.49 -6.77
CA VAL A 235 -22.28 1.72 -5.51
C VAL A 235 -21.04 0.83 -5.50
N ALA A 236 -20.01 1.20 -4.76
CA ALA A 236 -18.82 0.37 -4.62
C ALA A 236 -18.25 0.47 -3.22
N TRP A 237 -17.48 -0.54 -2.84
CA TRP A 237 -16.55 -0.43 -1.72
C TRP A 237 -15.11 -0.59 -2.20
N ALA A 238 -14.19 -0.01 -1.42
CA ALA A 238 -12.75 -0.18 -1.59
C ALA A 238 -12.07 -0.46 -0.24
N PHE A 239 -10.97 -1.19 -0.24
CA PHE A 239 -10.04 -1.28 0.89
C PHE A 239 -8.60 -1.18 0.42
N GLY A 240 -7.71 -0.71 1.30
CA GLY A 240 -6.27 -0.74 1.11
C GLY A 240 -5.58 -1.28 2.36
N LEU A 241 -4.70 -2.26 2.17
CA LEU A 241 -3.90 -2.85 3.25
C LEU A 241 -2.40 -2.70 2.96
N GLY A 242 -1.60 -2.52 4.01
CA GLY A 242 -0.14 -2.50 3.91
C GLY A 242 0.43 -3.90 4.10
N LEU A 243 1.10 -4.44 3.08
CA LEU A 243 1.60 -5.82 3.12
C LEU A 243 2.71 -5.99 4.16
N GLU A 244 3.62 -5.02 4.31
CA GLU A 244 4.69 -5.06 5.29
C GLU A 244 4.14 -5.10 6.71
N ARG A 245 3.17 -4.26 7.04
CA ARG A 245 2.57 -4.21 8.38
C ARG A 245 1.99 -5.56 8.77
N LEU A 246 1.23 -6.20 7.87
CA LEU A 246 0.67 -7.52 8.11
C LEU A 246 1.75 -8.60 8.15
N ALA A 247 2.71 -8.57 7.22
CA ALA A 247 3.79 -9.54 7.14
C ALA A 247 4.69 -9.48 8.39
N MET A 248 5.00 -8.30 8.92
CA MET A 248 5.77 -8.14 10.17
C MET A 248 5.11 -8.87 11.33
N VAL A 249 3.78 -8.80 11.42
CA VAL A 249 3.02 -9.43 12.50
C VAL A 249 2.84 -10.93 12.27
N LEU A 250 2.52 -11.34 11.05
CA LEU A 250 2.26 -12.73 10.66
C LEU A 250 3.53 -13.58 10.66
N PHE A 251 4.65 -13.00 10.23
CA PHE A 251 5.95 -13.69 10.13
C PHE A 251 6.90 -13.36 11.28
N ASP A 252 6.52 -12.53 12.24
CA ASP A 252 7.38 -12.09 13.37
C ASP A 252 8.66 -11.36 12.89
N ILE A 253 8.55 -10.58 11.82
CA ILE A 253 9.66 -9.79 11.27
C ILE A 253 9.71 -8.47 12.06
N PRO A 254 10.80 -8.20 12.79
CA PRO A 254 10.86 -7.07 13.72
C PRO A 254 11.13 -5.71 13.06
N ASP A 255 11.55 -5.71 11.80
CA ASP A 255 12.04 -4.50 11.13
C ASP A 255 11.76 -4.55 9.63
N ILE A 256 11.15 -3.51 9.10
CA ILE A 256 10.76 -3.38 7.69
C ILE A 256 11.95 -3.48 6.72
N ARG A 257 13.16 -3.08 7.13
CA ARG A 257 14.37 -3.16 6.31
C ARG A 257 14.71 -4.59 5.91
N LEU A 258 14.30 -5.58 6.71
CA LEU A 258 14.56 -7.00 6.44
C LEU A 258 13.91 -7.48 5.14
N PHE A 259 12.77 -6.92 4.71
CA PHE A 259 12.17 -7.26 3.41
C PHE A 259 13.07 -6.88 2.23
N TRP A 260 13.98 -5.93 2.41
CA TRP A 260 14.93 -5.50 1.40
C TRP A 260 16.29 -6.20 1.49
N SER A 261 16.47 -7.07 2.49
CA SER A 261 17.72 -7.78 2.72
C SER A 261 18.01 -8.81 1.63
N THR A 262 19.27 -8.87 1.20
CA THR A 262 19.80 -9.92 0.33
C THR A 262 20.49 -11.03 1.13
N ASP A 263 20.41 -10.99 2.46
CA ASP A 263 21.04 -11.98 3.34
C ASP A 263 20.32 -13.33 3.26
N GLU A 264 21.05 -14.37 2.85
CA GLU A 264 20.54 -15.74 2.78
C GLU A 264 19.95 -16.24 4.11
N ARG A 265 20.44 -15.74 5.25
CA ARG A 265 19.89 -16.08 6.58
C ARG A 265 18.48 -15.55 6.79
N PHE A 266 18.06 -14.51 6.07
CA PHE A 266 16.68 -14.04 6.01
C PHE A 266 15.89 -14.80 4.93
N ILE A 267 16.39 -14.78 3.69
CA ILE A 267 15.66 -15.27 2.52
C ILE A 267 15.32 -16.76 2.65
N SER A 268 16.27 -17.58 3.10
CA SER A 268 16.11 -19.04 3.17
C SER A 268 15.07 -19.52 4.20
N GLN A 269 14.58 -18.62 5.07
CA GLN A 269 13.57 -18.97 6.09
C GLN A 269 12.17 -19.10 5.50
N PHE A 270 11.89 -18.48 4.35
CA PHE A 270 10.56 -18.41 3.76
C PHE A 270 10.43 -19.30 2.53
N ARG A 271 9.25 -19.89 2.35
CA ARG A 271 8.91 -20.69 1.15
C ARG A 271 7.48 -20.37 0.72
N SER A 272 7.23 -20.51 -0.58
CA SER A 272 5.91 -20.26 -1.17
C SER A 272 4.80 -21.04 -0.43
N GLY A 273 3.69 -20.36 -0.15
CA GLY A 273 2.50 -20.95 0.50
C GLY A 273 2.67 -21.29 1.99
N GLN A 274 3.64 -20.68 2.67
CA GLN A 274 3.89 -20.93 4.10
C GLN A 274 3.62 -19.71 4.97
N LEU A 275 2.36 -19.30 5.10
CA LEU A 275 1.95 -18.16 5.94
C LEU A 275 2.30 -18.33 7.43
N GLY A 276 2.32 -19.57 7.94
CA GLY A 276 2.56 -19.88 9.36
C GLY A 276 4.03 -19.86 9.81
N VAL A 277 4.98 -19.55 8.92
CA VAL A 277 6.41 -19.51 9.27
C VAL A 277 6.71 -18.32 10.17
N LYS A 278 7.48 -18.55 11.24
CA LYS A 278 7.98 -17.48 12.11
C LYS A 278 9.45 -17.23 11.83
N PHE A 279 9.78 -15.99 11.51
CA PHE A 279 11.13 -15.50 11.36
C PHE A 279 11.92 -15.76 12.64
N LYS A 280 13.10 -16.34 12.48
CA LYS A 280 14.08 -16.53 13.55
C LYS A 280 15.16 -15.47 13.37
N PRO A 281 15.27 -14.51 14.28
CA PRO A 281 16.33 -13.51 14.22
C PRO A 281 17.71 -14.17 14.17
N PHE A 282 18.56 -13.68 13.28
CA PHE A 282 19.99 -13.99 13.27
C PHE A 282 20.76 -12.88 13.99
N SER A 283 22.03 -13.16 14.33
CA SER A 283 22.87 -12.33 15.20
C SER A 283 22.77 -10.83 14.87
N LYS A 284 22.32 -10.02 15.83
CA LYS A 284 22.22 -8.56 15.72
C LYS A 284 23.53 -7.94 16.21
N TYR A 285 24.12 -7.07 15.40
CA TYR A 285 25.24 -6.25 15.86
C TYR A 285 24.74 -5.24 16.92
N PRO A 286 25.54 -4.92 17.95
CA PRO A 286 25.16 -3.88 18.91
C PRO A 286 24.90 -2.54 18.19
N PRO A 287 23.85 -1.78 18.58
CA PRO A 287 23.60 -0.46 18.02
C PRO A 287 24.73 0.52 18.40
N CYS A 288 24.98 1.50 17.53
CA CYS A 288 25.88 2.62 17.79
C CYS A 288 25.07 3.92 17.70
N TYR A 289 24.98 4.65 18.81
CA TYR A 289 24.27 5.92 18.90
C TYR A 289 25.21 7.08 18.57
N LYS A 290 24.72 8.03 17.78
CA LYS A 290 25.43 9.26 17.45
C LYS A 290 24.46 10.43 17.45
N ASP A 291 24.82 11.47 18.20
CA ASP A 291 24.08 12.71 18.21
C ASP A 291 24.67 13.66 17.16
N MET A 292 23.80 14.36 16.44
CA MET A 292 24.18 15.36 15.46
C MET A 292 23.41 16.65 15.71
N SER A 293 24.07 17.79 15.56
CA SER A 293 23.41 19.10 15.67
C SER A 293 23.94 20.02 14.58
N PHE A 294 23.05 20.78 13.96
CA PHE A 294 23.36 21.72 12.90
C PHE A 294 22.35 22.85 12.89
N TRP A 295 22.71 23.97 12.27
CA TRP A 295 21.81 25.10 12.08
C TRP A 295 20.88 24.82 10.89
N ILE A 296 19.59 25.08 11.06
CA ILE A 296 18.58 24.94 10.00
C ILE A 296 18.36 26.27 9.26
N ASN A 297 17.74 26.20 8.09
CA ASN A 297 17.20 27.35 7.37
C ASN A 297 15.70 27.15 7.13
N GLU A 298 15.03 28.12 6.48
CA GLU A 298 13.58 28.08 6.22
C GLU A 298 13.15 26.95 5.27
N SER A 299 14.08 26.34 4.52
CA SER A 299 13.81 25.21 3.62
C SER A 299 13.98 23.84 4.27
N PHE A 300 14.34 23.79 5.55
CA PHE A 300 14.52 22.53 6.27
C PHE A 300 13.19 21.81 6.47
N THR A 301 13.21 20.50 6.22
CA THR A 301 12.16 19.59 6.66
C THR A 301 12.79 18.31 7.19
N GLU A 302 12.10 17.64 8.11
CA GLU A 302 12.55 16.37 8.70
C GLU A 302 12.72 15.28 7.64
N ASN A 303 11.82 15.22 6.64
CA ASN A 303 11.93 14.27 5.55
C ASN A 303 13.10 14.58 4.62
N ASN A 304 13.51 15.85 4.43
CA ASN A 304 14.74 16.17 3.71
C ASN A 304 15.97 15.61 4.44
N LEU A 305 16.01 15.69 5.77
CA LEU A 305 17.08 15.08 6.55
C LEU A 305 17.05 13.55 6.45
N CYS A 306 15.87 12.93 6.59
CA CYS A 306 15.71 11.48 6.47
C CYS A 306 16.17 10.99 5.09
N GLU A 307 15.82 11.68 4.01
CA GLU A 307 16.29 11.34 2.66
C GLU A 307 17.81 11.44 2.52
N LEU A 308 18.43 12.48 3.09
CA LEU A 308 19.89 12.61 3.10
C LEU A 308 20.55 11.44 3.86
N ILE A 309 20.01 11.10 5.03
CA ILE A 309 20.53 9.99 5.85
C ILE A 309 20.39 8.65 5.10
N ARG A 310 19.23 8.38 4.48
CA ARG A 310 19.05 7.20 3.63
C ARG A 310 20.02 7.18 2.45
N GLY A 311 20.28 8.33 1.83
CA GLY A 311 21.23 8.48 0.74
C GLY A 311 22.66 8.13 1.12
N VAL A 312 23.10 8.50 2.32
CA VAL A 312 24.49 8.30 2.77
C VAL A 312 24.69 6.94 3.46
N ALA A 313 23.77 6.55 4.34
CA ALA A 313 23.96 5.41 5.23
C ALA A 313 23.09 4.20 4.87
N GLY A 314 22.04 4.37 4.05
CA GLY A 314 21.15 3.30 3.62
C GLY A 314 20.57 2.52 4.81
N ASP A 315 20.55 1.19 4.68
CA ASP A 315 19.95 0.30 5.69
C ASP A 315 20.80 0.16 6.98
N LEU A 316 21.95 0.83 7.09
CA LEU A 316 22.75 0.85 8.34
C LEU A 316 22.09 1.66 9.46
N VAL A 317 21.17 2.57 9.12
CA VAL A 317 20.45 3.40 10.09
C VAL A 317 19.13 2.70 10.44
N GLU A 318 18.93 2.45 11.73
CA GLU A 318 17.73 1.80 12.27
C GLU A 318 16.66 2.82 12.65
N GLU A 319 17.07 3.98 13.15
CA GLU A 319 16.16 5.00 13.68
C GLU A 319 16.82 6.38 13.59
N VAL A 320 16.00 7.40 13.32
CA VAL A 320 16.36 8.81 13.47
C VAL A 320 15.28 9.49 14.29
N CYS A 321 15.68 10.08 15.42
CA CYS A 321 14.84 10.90 16.28
C CYS A 321 15.36 12.35 16.21
N ILE A 322 14.48 13.30 15.86
CA ILE A 322 14.81 14.71 15.58
C ILE A 322 14.36 15.59 16.75
#